data_AF-A0AAE0QSN1-F1
#
_entry.id   AF-A0AAE0QSN1-F1
#
_cell.length_a   1.000
_cell.length_b   1.000
_cell.length_c   1.000
_cell.angle_alpha   90.00
_cell.angle_beta   90.00
_cell.angle_gamma   90.00
#
_symmetry.space_group_name_H-M   'P 1'
#
loop_
_entity.id
_entity.type
_entity.pdbx_description
1 polymer ?
#
loop_
_entity_poly.entity_id
_entity_poly.type
_entity_poly.pdbx_seq_one_letter_code
_entity_poly.pdbx_strand_id
1 'polypeptide(L)'
;AHQLKLNPSKTELLVIPGLPLNAIHPLQMIQNAAARLVFNLPKFSHTTPLLRSLHWLLVAARIGFKTLMLAYKAKNGPAPSYLKALVTPRTAPRSLRSTSTARLVPASLREKGRYTSRLFSVLAPRWWNELPL
;
A
#
# COMPACT_ATOMS: atom_id res chain seq x y z
N ALA A 1 22.15 3.62 -27.77
CA ALA A 1 21.75 4.24 -26.50
C ALA A 1 20.22 4.42 -26.47
N HIS A 2 19.49 3.38 -26.03
CA HIS A 2 18.03 3.40 -25.99
C HIS A 2 17.56 4.08 -24.70
N GLN A 3 17.03 5.30 -24.85
CA GLN A 3 16.38 6.08 -23.80
C GLN A 3 15.11 5.34 -23.33
N LEU A 4 15.19 4.67 -22.19
CA LEU A 4 14.01 4.22 -21.45
C LEU A 4 13.34 5.47 -20.85
N LYS A 5 12.34 6.00 -21.56
CA LYS A 5 11.33 6.91 -20.99
C LYS A 5 10.64 6.19 -19.82
N LEU A 6 11.19 6.36 -18.63
CA LEU A 6 10.59 5.95 -17.36
C LEU A 6 9.40 6.88 -17.08
N ASN A 7 8.20 6.44 -17.47
CA ASN A 7 6.95 7.12 -17.12
C ASN A 7 6.80 7.13 -15.58
N PRO A 8 6.63 8.31 -14.94
CA PRO A 8 6.59 8.45 -13.48
C PRO A 8 5.43 7.68 -12.83
N SER A 9 4.33 7.45 -13.54
CA SER A 9 3.18 6.68 -13.05
C SER A 9 3.43 5.18 -12.88
N LYS A 10 4.45 4.62 -13.56
CA LYS A 10 4.74 3.18 -13.57
C LYS A 10 5.66 2.77 -12.42
N THR A 11 6.55 3.66 -11.98
CA THR A 11 7.50 3.43 -10.88
C THR A 11 6.87 3.68 -9.52
N GLU A 12 5.92 4.61 -9.41
CA GLU A 12 5.27 4.93 -8.14
C GLU A 12 4.50 3.73 -7.57
N LEU A 13 3.85 2.92 -8.39
CA LEU A 13 2.91 1.90 -7.89
C LEU A 13 3.56 0.55 -7.58
N LEU A 14 4.73 0.26 -8.16
CA LEU A 14 5.50 -0.95 -7.85
C LEU A 14 6.30 -0.82 -6.54
N VAL A 15 6.61 0.41 -6.10
CA VAL A 15 7.57 0.65 -5.02
C VAL A 15 6.91 0.95 -3.67
N ILE A 16 5.71 1.53 -3.63
CA ILE A 16 5.11 2.07 -2.39
C ILE A 16 4.90 1.05 -1.25
N PRO A 17 4.35 -0.16 -1.47
CA PRO A 17 4.12 -1.07 -0.34
C PRO A 17 5.42 -1.70 0.18
N GLY A 18 6.50 -1.58 -0.58
CA GLY A 18 7.76 -2.27 -0.35
C GLY A 18 8.92 -1.43 0.17
N LEU A 19 8.70 -0.18 0.58
CA LEU A 19 9.79 0.64 1.08
C LEU A 19 10.41 0.02 2.34
N PRO A 20 11.75 0.01 2.46
CA PRO A 20 12.39 -0.41 3.69
C PRO A 20 12.01 0.54 4.84
N LEU A 21 11.94 0.02 6.07
CA LEU A 21 11.66 0.82 7.27
C LEU A 21 12.59 2.04 7.39
N ASN A 22 13.83 1.90 6.91
CA ASN A 22 14.84 2.96 6.86
C ASN A 22 14.40 4.17 6.00
N ALA A 23 13.55 3.96 5.00
CA ALA A 23 12.97 5.03 4.19
C ALA A 23 11.64 5.58 4.78
N ILE A 24 10.95 4.79 5.61
CA ILE A 24 9.71 5.22 6.27
C ILE A 24 10.00 6.16 7.44
N HIS A 25 11.08 5.91 8.19
CA HIS A 25 11.49 6.74 9.33
C HIS A 25 11.68 8.23 8.97
N PRO A 26 12.49 8.61 7.97
CA PRO A 26 12.66 10.02 7.61
C PRO A 26 11.35 10.67 7.13
N LEU A 27 10.49 9.93 6.42
CA LEU A 27 9.17 10.43 6.01
C LEU A 27 8.28 10.72 7.21
N GLN A 28 8.29 9.85 8.24
CA GLN A 28 7.56 10.10 9.47
C GLN A 28 8.11 11.31 10.23
N MET A 29 9.44 11.51 10.23
CA MET A 29 10.05 12.70 10.82
C MET A 29 9.61 13.98 10.12
N ILE A 30 9.57 14.00 8.79
CA ILE A 30 9.09 15.14 8.00
C ILE A 30 7.62 15.42 8.31
N GLN A 31 6.77 14.39 8.35
CA GLN A 31 5.36 14.54 8.71
C GLN A 31 5.18 15.10 10.12
N ASN A 32 5.96 14.60 11.08
CA ASN A 32 5.96 15.06 12.46
C ASN A 32 6.39 16.53 12.57
N ALA A 33 7.43 16.93 11.82
CA ALA A 33 7.88 18.32 11.76
C ALA A 33 6.81 19.24 11.15
N ALA A 34 6.15 18.80 10.07
CA ALA A 34 5.06 19.55 9.45
C ALA A 34 3.87 19.75 10.42
N ALA A 35 3.48 18.71 11.17
CA ALA A 35 2.41 18.82 12.16
C ALA A 35 2.76 19.83 13.27
N ARG A 36 4.02 19.86 13.71
CA ARG A 36 4.50 20.85 14.69
C ARG A 36 4.52 22.26 14.13
N LEU A 37 4.91 22.42 12.87
CA LEU A 37 4.90 23.72 12.19
C LEU A 37 3.48 24.31 12.13
N VAL A 38 2.49 23.49 11.81
CA VAL A 38 1.08 23.92 11.73
C VAL A 38 0.55 24.41 13.09
N PHE A 39 0.93 23.74 14.18
CA PHE A 39 0.51 24.14 15.54
C PHE A 39 1.49 25.09 16.24
N ASN A 40 2.57 25.51 15.57
CA ASN A 40 3.64 26.31 16.14
C ASN A 40 4.18 25.75 17.48
N LEU A 41 4.46 24.45 17.52
CA LEU A 41 4.89 23.75 18.74
C LEU A 41 6.41 23.49 18.79
N PRO A 42 6.99 23.38 20.00
CA PRO A 42 8.41 23.13 20.16
C PRO A 42 8.84 21.76 19.59
N LYS A 43 10.14 21.63 19.29
CA LYS A 43 10.74 20.44 18.64
C LYS A 43 10.45 19.11 19.35
N PHE A 44 10.29 19.11 20.67
CA PHE A 44 10.07 17.89 21.46
C PHE A 44 8.61 17.65 21.83
N SER A 45 7.69 18.45 21.28
CA SER A 45 6.25 18.27 21.49
C SER A 45 5.76 16.92 20.98
N HIS A 46 4.78 16.35 21.68
CA HIS A 46 4.18 15.07 21.33
C HIS A 46 3.35 15.19 20.05
N THR A 47 3.70 14.43 19.02
CA THR A 47 3.11 14.58 17.66
C THR A 47 1.86 13.76 17.45
N THR A 48 1.68 12.65 18.19
CA THR A 48 0.49 11.78 18.09
C THR A 48 -0.85 12.50 18.27
N PRO A 49 -1.05 13.43 19.24
CA PRO A 49 -2.29 14.20 19.35
C PRO A 49 -2.45 15.19 18.20
N LEU A 50 -1.35 15.75 17.67
CA LEU A 50 -1.37 16.67 16.54
C LEU A 50 -1.80 15.97 15.26
N LEU A 51 -1.29 14.77 15.02
CA LEU A 51 -1.70 13.96 13.87
C LEU A 51 -3.18 13.59 13.97
N ARG A 52 -3.68 13.31 15.18
CA ARG A 52 -5.11 13.04 15.39
C ARG A 52 -5.97 14.27 15.13
N SER A 53 -5.60 15.44 15.63
CA SER A 53 -6.36 16.68 15.37
C SER A 53 -6.33 17.10 13.90
N LEU A 54 -5.22 16.86 13.19
CA LEU A 54 -5.14 17.07 11.73
C LEU A 54 -5.82 15.98 10.90
N HIS A 55 -6.29 14.90 11.53
CA HIS A 55 -6.76 13.70 10.83
C HIS A 55 -5.71 13.08 9.89
N TRP A 56 -4.42 13.23 10.23
CA TRP A 56 -3.31 12.67 9.47
C TRP A 56 -2.95 11.27 9.94
N LEU A 57 -3.02 10.29 9.03
CA LEU A 57 -2.48 8.95 9.29
C LEU A 57 -0.94 8.99 9.35
N LEU A 58 -0.37 8.18 10.24
CA LEU A 58 1.06 7.84 10.25
C LEU A 58 1.48 7.32 8.87
N VAL A 59 2.71 7.59 8.45
CA VAL A 59 3.22 7.21 7.12
C VAL A 59 3.08 5.72 6.87
N ALA A 60 3.40 4.87 7.85
CA ALA A 60 3.23 3.42 7.73
C ALA A 60 1.77 3.01 7.48
N ALA A 61 0.82 3.59 8.23
CA ALA A 61 -0.60 3.33 8.04
C ALA A 61 -1.11 3.83 6.67
N ARG A 62 -0.60 4.98 6.20
CA ARG A 62 -0.92 5.53 4.89
C ARG A 62 -0.47 4.62 3.74
N ILE A 63 0.70 3.98 3.86
CA ILE A 63 1.18 3.00 2.87
C ILE A 63 0.21 1.82 2.77
N GLY A 64 -0.20 1.26 3.92
CA GLY A 64 -1.19 0.18 3.98
C GLY A 64 -2.52 0.58 3.35
N PHE A 65 -3.07 1.72 3.78
CA PHE A 65 -4.34 2.25 3.27
C PHE A 65 -4.31 2.50 1.76
N LYS A 66 -3.26 3.16 1.24
CA LYS A 66 -3.14 3.43 -0.21
C LYS A 66 -3.02 2.14 -1.02
N THR A 67 -2.33 1.14 -0.48
CA THR A 67 -2.20 -0.18 -1.11
C THR A 67 -3.55 -0.89 -1.19
N LEU A 68 -4.30 -0.94 -0.09
CA LEU A 68 -5.63 -1.53 -0.04
C LEU A 68 -6.64 -0.78 -0.93
N MET A 69 -6.59 0.56 -0.93
CA MET A 69 -7.44 1.38 -1.79
C MET A 69 -7.16 1.12 -3.28
N LEU A 70 -5.89 0.94 -3.66
CA LEU A 70 -5.51 0.59 -5.02
C LEU A 70 -5.99 -0.82 -5.39
N ALA A 71 -5.90 -1.78 -4.47
CA ALA A 71 -6.41 -3.14 -4.65
C ALA A 71 -7.94 -3.14 -4.83
N TYR A 72 -8.66 -2.35 -4.03
CA TYR A 72 -10.10 -2.14 -4.17
C TYR A 72 -10.46 -1.57 -5.54
N LYS A 73 -9.76 -0.52 -5.98
CA LYS A 73 -9.97 0.08 -7.31
C LYS A 73 -9.65 -0.90 -8.44
N ALA A 74 -8.58 -1.68 -8.31
CA ALA A 74 -8.22 -2.72 -9.27
C ALA A 74 -9.30 -3.79 -9.42
N LYS A 75 -9.93 -4.16 -8.31
CA LYS A 75 -10.96 -5.20 -8.26
C LYS A 75 -12.35 -4.71 -8.68
N ASN A 76 -12.80 -3.56 -8.17
CA ASN A 76 -14.20 -3.10 -8.29
C ASN A 76 -14.38 -1.91 -9.23
N GLY A 77 -13.31 -1.24 -9.66
CA GLY A 77 -13.39 0.03 -10.36
C GLY A 77 -12.64 0.09 -11.70
N PRO A 78 -12.67 1.27 -12.35
CA PRO A 78 -11.86 1.54 -13.54
C PRO A 78 -10.40 1.74 -13.12
N ALA A 79 -9.66 0.64 -13.05
CA ALA A 79 -8.21 0.69 -12.90
C ALA A 79 -7.51 0.43 -14.25
N PRO A 80 -6.32 1.01 -14.47
CA PRO A 80 -5.45 0.66 -15.57
C PRO A 80 -5.21 -0.86 -15.68
N SER A 81 -5.08 -1.35 -16.92
CA SER A 81 -4.90 -2.78 -17.22
C SER A 81 -3.72 -3.41 -16.47
N TYR A 82 -2.63 -2.66 -16.29
CA TYR A 82 -1.46 -3.14 -15.55
C TYR A 82 -1.75 -3.39 -14.06
N LEU A 83 -2.65 -2.63 -13.42
CA LEU A 83 -3.03 -2.87 -12.03
C LEU A 83 -3.97 -4.07 -11.90
N LYS A 84 -4.91 -4.20 -12.84
CA LYS A 84 -5.80 -5.36 -12.90
C LYS A 84 -5.02 -6.66 -13.09
N ALA A 85 -3.98 -6.63 -13.92
CA ALA A 85 -3.09 -7.78 -14.12
C ALA A 85 -2.31 -8.20 -12.86
N LEU A 86 -2.12 -7.29 -11.88
CA LEU A 86 -1.42 -7.57 -10.63
C LEU A 86 -2.35 -8.10 -9.52
N VAL A 87 -3.67 -8.00 -9.69
CA VAL A 87 -4.68 -8.35 -8.68
C VAL A 87 -5.64 -9.36 -9.26
N THR A 88 -5.41 -10.65 -8.97
CA THR A 88 -6.27 -11.72 -9.46
C THR A 88 -7.37 -12.03 -8.43
N PRO A 89 -8.66 -11.80 -8.75
CA PRO A 89 -9.75 -12.21 -7.87
C PRO A 89 -9.77 -13.73 -7.74
N ARG A 90 -10.07 -14.23 -6.53
CA ARG A 90 -10.20 -15.67 -6.32
C ARG A 90 -11.54 -16.14 -6.89
N THR A 91 -11.51 -16.74 -8.08
CA THR A 91 -12.66 -17.41 -8.68
C THR A 91 -12.65 -18.89 -8.30
N ALA A 92 -13.60 -19.32 -7.48
CA ALA A 92 -13.80 -20.73 -7.18
C ALA A 92 -14.66 -21.38 -8.28
N PRO A 93 -14.35 -22.61 -8.75
CA PRO A 93 -15.16 -23.32 -9.74
C PRO A 93 -16.52 -23.77 -9.20
N ARG A 94 -16.72 -23.72 -7.87
CA ARG A 94 -17.96 -24.06 -7.18
C ARG A 94 -18.28 -22.98 -6.14
N SER A 95 -19.56 -22.66 -5.95
CA SER A 95 -20.01 -21.77 -4.87
C SER A 95 -19.68 -22.37 -3.51
N LEU A 96 -18.62 -21.87 -2.87
CA LEU A 96 -18.24 -22.22 -1.51
C LEU A 96 -18.56 -21.02 -0.60
N ARG A 97 -18.71 -21.25 0.70
CA ARG A 97 -18.87 -20.16 1.69
C ARG A 97 -17.68 -19.18 1.68
N SER A 98 -16.53 -19.58 1.16
CA SER A 98 -15.36 -18.71 0.96
C SER A 98 -15.39 -17.91 -0.35
N THR A 99 -16.32 -18.21 -1.26
CA THR A 99 -16.55 -17.46 -2.51
C THR A 99 -17.34 -16.17 -2.26
N SER A 100 -18.19 -16.13 -1.23
CA SER A 100 -18.86 -14.89 -0.80
C SER A 100 -17.89 -13.88 -0.20
N THR A 101 -16.80 -14.36 0.40
CA THR A 101 -15.72 -13.51 0.90
C THR A 101 -14.85 -13.11 -0.29
N ALA A 102 -14.98 -11.88 -0.74
CA ALA A 102 -14.42 -11.39 -2.00
C ALA A 102 -12.88 -11.22 -1.93
N ARG A 103 -12.18 -12.34 -1.78
CA ARG A 103 -10.74 -12.53 -1.51
C ARG A 103 -9.90 -12.47 -2.78
N LEU A 104 -8.63 -12.13 -2.61
CA LEU A 104 -7.64 -12.07 -3.69
C LEU A 104 -6.71 -13.29 -3.63
N VAL A 105 -6.26 -13.77 -4.79
CA VAL A 105 -5.27 -14.85 -4.87
C VAL A 105 -3.88 -14.27 -4.58
N PRO A 106 -3.17 -14.74 -3.54
CA PRO A 106 -1.77 -14.38 -3.36
C PRO A 106 -0.94 -14.89 -4.53
N ALA A 107 -0.05 -14.06 -5.08
CA ALA A 107 0.91 -14.53 -6.08
C ALA A 107 1.72 -15.71 -5.53
N SER A 108 1.92 -16.76 -6.35
CA SER A 108 2.60 -17.97 -5.89
C SER A 108 4.00 -17.65 -5.35
N LEU A 109 4.28 -18.16 -4.14
CA LEU A 109 5.50 -17.88 -3.38
C LEU A 109 6.71 -18.73 -3.85
N ARG A 110 6.60 -19.43 -4.99
CA ARG A 110 7.45 -20.59 -5.27
C ARG A 110 8.93 -20.24 -5.51
N GLU A 111 9.29 -19.01 -5.86
CA GLU A 111 10.69 -18.65 -6.23
C GLU A 111 11.08 -17.19 -5.95
N LYS A 112 10.76 -16.63 -4.78
CA LYS A 112 10.80 -15.16 -4.62
C LYS A 112 11.70 -14.65 -3.49
N GLY A 113 12.85 -14.07 -3.87
CA GLY A 113 13.82 -13.45 -2.96
C GLY A 113 13.30 -12.20 -2.22
N ARG A 114 14.03 -11.74 -1.19
CA ARG A 114 13.63 -10.68 -0.23
C ARG A 114 13.07 -9.38 -0.83
N TYR A 115 13.37 -9.06 -2.10
CA TYR A 115 12.85 -7.88 -2.78
C TYR A 115 11.43 -8.08 -3.33
N THR A 116 11.09 -9.29 -3.73
CA THR A 116 9.81 -9.59 -4.38
C THR A 116 8.65 -9.78 -3.40
N SER A 117 8.96 -10.11 -2.13
CA SER A 117 7.97 -10.16 -1.03
C SER A 117 7.35 -8.79 -0.70
N ARG A 118 7.99 -7.72 -1.18
CA ARG A 118 7.63 -6.33 -0.95
C ARG A 118 6.83 -5.72 -2.11
N LEU A 119 6.56 -6.50 -3.16
CA LEU A 119 5.80 -6.05 -4.32
C LEU A 119 4.31 -5.89 -3.99
N PHE A 120 3.67 -4.97 -4.71
CA PHE A 120 2.23 -4.76 -4.63
C PHE A 120 1.44 -6.04 -4.87
N SER A 121 1.80 -6.86 -5.88
CA SER A 121 1.12 -8.12 -6.19
C SER A 121 1.23 -9.20 -5.10
N VAL A 122 2.12 -9.02 -4.13
CA VAL A 122 2.26 -9.92 -2.97
C VAL A 122 1.60 -9.33 -1.73
N LEU A 123 1.87 -8.05 -1.43
CA LEU A 123 1.37 -7.39 -0.22
C LEU A 123 -0.12 -7.05 -0.30
N ALA A 124 -0.61 -6.59 -1.46
CA ALA A 124 -2.02 -6.25 -1.63
C ALA A 124 -2.97 -7.42 -1.36
N PRO A 125 -2.81 -8.62 -1.97
CA PRO A 125 -3.69 -9.75 -1.68
C PRO A 125 -3.53 -10.25 -0.24
N ARG A 126 -2.33 -10.15 0.34
CA ARG A 126 -2.09 -10.54 1.74
C ARG A 126 -2.88 -9.65 2.70
N TRP A 127 -2.66 -8.34 2.67
CA TRP A 127 -3.35 -7.39 3.53
C TRP A 127 -4.86 -7.38 3.29
N TRP A 128 -5.29 -7.56 2.04
CA TRP A 128 -6.71 -7.66 1.71
C TRP A 128 -7.39 -8.86 2.39
N ASN A 129 -6.70 -10.00 2.46
CA ASN A 129 -7.22 -11.21 3.07
C ASN A 129 -7.12 -11.20 4.61
N GLU A 130 -6.29 -10.32 5.20
CA GLU A 130 -6.16 -10.08 6.64
C GLU A 130 -7.23 -9.11 7.19
N LEU A 131 -8.04 -8.47 6.32
CA LEU A 131 -9.13 -7.59 6.77
C LEU A 131 -10.23 -8.39 7.49
N PRO A 132 -10.73 -7.91 8.64
CA PRO A 132 -11.90 -8.51 9.28
C PRO A 132 -13.12 -8.36 8.36
N LEU A 133 -13.88 -9.46 8.23
CA LEU A 133 -15.11 -9.55 7.45
C LEU A 133 -16.32 -9.12 8.28
#